data_AF-W9BUZ7-F1
#
_entry.id   AF-W9BUZ7-F1
#
_cell.length_a   1.000
_cell.length_b   1.000
_cell.length_c   1.000
_cell.angle_alpha   90.00
_cell.angle_beta   90.00
_cell.angle_gamma   90.00
#
_symmetry.space_group_name_H-M   'P 1'
#
loop_
_entity.id
_entity.type
_entity.pdbx_description
1 polymer ?
#
loop_
_entity_poly.entity_id
_entity_poly.type
_entity_poly.pdbx_seq_one_letter_code
_entity_poly.pdbx_strand_id
1 'polypeptide(L)' 'MKKSTRALVGLVVLELVILVGAWWLVSQVQSGAMQAPDPGAAITQITQTAGGAMGIIAVVLVLAFVHHRRKGN' A
#
# COMPACT_ATOMS: atom_id res chain seq x y z
N MET A 1 -16.19 19.89 -6.88
CA MET A 1 -15.67 19.70 -5.50
C MET A 1 -14.67 20.80 -5.16
N LYS A 2 -14.77 21.41 -3.97
CA LYS A 2 -13.78 22.39 -3.49
C LYS A 2 -12.41 21.73 -3.35
N LYS A 3 -11.32 22.52 -3.45
CA LYS A 3 -9.93 22.02 -3.38
C LYS A 3 -9.68 21.22 -2.09
N SER A 4 -10.24 21.66 -0.96
CA SER A 4 -10.14 20.94 0.32
C SER A 4 -10.85 19.59 0.30
N THR A 5 -12.07 19.50 -0.26
CA THR A 5 -12.81 18.23 -0.34
C THR A 5 -12.06 17.19 -1.17
N ARG A 6 -11.35 17.59 -2.24
CA ARG A 6 -10.52 16.66 -3.03
C ARG A 6 -9.30 16.16 -2.27
N ALA A 7 -8.66 17.03 -1.47
CA ALA A 7 -7.54 16.62 -0.62
C ALA A 7 -8.01 15.67 0.49
N LEU A 8 -9.17 15.97 1.08
CA LEU A 8 -9.78 15.15 2.13
C LEU A 8 -10.17 13.77 1.61
N VAL A 9 -10.76 13.68 0.41
CA VAL A 9 -11.02 12.39 -0.26
C VAL A 9 -9.73 11.64 -0.54
N GLY A 10 -8.66 12.32 -0.98
CA GLY A 10 -7.35 11.68 -1.18
C GLY A 10 -6.79 11.08 0.10
N LEU A 11 -6.89 11.79 1.22
CA LEU A 11 -6.47 11.29 2.54
C LEU A 11 -7.31 10.10 2.99
N VAL A 12 -8.63 10.15 2.82
CA VAL A 12 -9.53 9.04 3.18
C VAL A 12 -9.22 7.78 2.35
N VAL A 13 -8.96 7.94 1.05
CA VAL A 13 -8.56 6.80 0.20
C VAL A 13 -7.24 6.21 0.67
N LEU A 14 -6.27 7.04 1.04
CA LEU A 14 -4.97 6.58 1.51
C LEU A 14 -5.09 5.83 2.84
N GLU A 15 -5.92 6.32 3.76
CA GLU A 15 -6.23 5.66 5.03
C GLU A 15 -6.89 4.30 4.81
N LEU A 16 -7.86 4.22 3.89
CA LEU A 16 -8.52 2.95 3.54
C LEU A 16 -7.53 1.93 2.97
N VAL A 17 -6.57 2.35 2.14
CA VAL A 17 -5.52 1.47 1.62
C VAL A 17 -4.65 0.91 2.75
N ILE A 18 -4.29 1.75 3.73
CA ILE A 18 -3.52 1.33 4.91
C ILE A 18 -4.30 0.31 5.73
N LEU A 19 -5.57 0.58 6.03
CA LEU A 19 -6.42 -0.32 6.83
C LEU A 19 -6.63 -1.67 6.15
N VAL A 20 -6.89 -1.68 4.83
CA VAL A 20 -7.04 -2.93 4.07
C VAL A 20 -5.72 -3.70 4.01
N GLY A 21 -4.59 -3.01 3.82
CA GLY A 21 -3.27 -3.64 3.82
C GLY A 21 -2.93 -4.25 5.18
N ALA A 22 -3.21 -3.55 6.27
CA ALA A 22 -3.01 -4.04 7.64
C ALA A 22 -3.90 -5.25 7.94
N TRP A 23 -5.18 -5.20 7.57
CA TRP A 23 -6.08 -6.34 7.70
C TRP A 23 -5.52 -7.55 6.94
N TRP A 24 -5.19 -7.38 5.66
CA TRP A 24 -4.65 -8.47 4.84
C TRP A 24 -3.38 -9.08 5.46
N LEU A 25 -2.49 -8.26 6.02
CA LEU A 25 -1.29 -8.77 6.67
C LEU A 25 -1.61 -9.58 7.92
N VAL A 26 -2.55 -9.10 8.75
CA VAL A 26 -3.02 -9.84 9.94
C VAL A 26 -3.66 -11.18 9.55
N SER A 27 -4.46 -11.23 8.50
CA SER A 27 -5.07 -12.50 8.06
C SER A 27 -4.02 -13.49 7.54
N GLN A 28 -2.96 -13.01 6.90
CA GLN A 28 -1.82 -13.85 6.46
C GLN A 28 -0.98 -14.38 7.62
N VAL A 29 -0.86 -13.63 8.71
CA VAL A 29 -0.21 -14.11 9.94
C VAL A 29 -1.09 -15.14 10.64
N GLN A 30 -2.38 -14.86 10.81
CA GLN A 30 -3.32 -15.74 11.51
C GLN A 30 -3.55 -17.06 10.79
N SER A 31 -3.55 -17.06 9.46
CA SER A 31 -3.71 -18.28 8.66
C SER A 31 -2.48 -19.18 8.68
N GLY A 32 -1.37 -18.76 9.30
CA GLY A 32 -0.10 -19.45 9.23
C GLY A 32 0.57 -19.37 7.86
N ALA A 33 0.02 -18.62 6.90
CA ALA A 33 0.58 -18.48 5.56
C ALA A 33 1.97 -17.81 5.57
N MET A 34 2.30 -17.06 6.62
CA MET A 34 3.64 -16.50 6.85
C MET A 34 4.61 -17.40 7.64
N GLN A 35 4.25 -18.66 7.88
CA GLN A 35 5.19 -19.64 8.44
C GLN A 35 6.02 -20.23 7.31
N ALA A 36 7.30 -19.86 7.27
CA ALA A 36 8.26 -20.43 6.35
C ALA A 36 9.03 -21.57 7.04
N PRO A 37 9.00 -22.80 6.51
CA PRO A 37 9.70 -23.95 7.10
C PRO A 37 11.23 -23.87 6.92
N ASP A 38 11.71 -23.08 5.97
CA ASP A 38 13.14 -22.87 5.72
C ASP A 38 13.48 -21.37 5.52
N PRO A 39 14.74 -20.96 5.79
CA PRO A 39 15.16 -19.57 5.67
C PRO A 39 15.04 -18.99 4.26
N GLY A 40 15.17 -19.82 3.22
CA GLY A 40 15.05 -19.39 1.82
C GLY A 40 13.63 -18.95 1.50
N ALA A 41 12.64 -19.77 1.87
CA ALA A 41 11.23 -19.44 1.75
C ALA A 41 10.85 -18.18 2.54
N ALA A 42 11.43 -17.99 3.74
CA ALA A 42 11.22 -16.77 4.53
C ALA A 42 11.70 -15.51 3.80
N ILE A 43 12.91 -15.55 3.22
CA ILE A 43 13.48 -14.44 2.47
C ILE A 43 12.61 -14.13 1.24
N THR A 44 12.20 -15.16 0.49
CA THR A 44 11.32 -14.97 -0.68
C THR A 44 10.00 -14.32 -0.29
N GLN A 45 9.37 -14.79 0.78
CA GLN A 45 8.10 -14.26 1.24
C GLN A 45 8.21 -12.81 1.73
N ILE A 46 9.24 -12.49 2.50
CA ILE A 46 9.52 -11.11 2.95
C ILE A 46 9.76 -10.22 1.73
N THR A 47 10.59 -10.68 0.79
CA THR A 47 10.95 -9.90 -0.42
C THR A 47 9.72 -9.63 -1.28
N GLN A 48 8.85 -10.63 -1.49
CA GLN A 48 7.63 -10.46 -2.26
C GLN A 48 6.65 -9.52 -1.57
N THR A 49 6.49 -9.65 -0.25
CA THR A 49 5.58 -8.80 0.54
C THR A 49 6.08 -7.36 0.56
N ALA A 50 7.37 -7.15 0.85
CA ALA A 50 8.00 -5.83 0.85
C ALA A 50 8.01 -5.20 -0.55
N GLY A 51 8.36 -5.97 -1.58
CA GLY A 51 8.34 -5.52 -2.98
C GLY A 51 6.93 -5.13 -3.44
N GLY A 52 5.92 -5.91 -3.09
CA GLY A 52 4.51 -5.59 -3.34
C GLY A 52 4.07 -4.30 -2.65
N ALA A 53 4.42 -4.13 -1.38
CA ALA A 53 4.12 -2.91 -0.63
C ALA A 53 4.80 -1.67 -1.26
N MET A 54 6.07 -1.79 -1.66
CA MET A 54 6.80 -0.71 -2.34
C MET A 54 6.18 -0.35 -3.68
N GLY A 55 5.69 -1.33 -4.45
CA GLY A 55 4.97 -1.10 -5.70
C GLY A 55 3.67 -0.30 -5.48
N ILE A 56 2.89 -0.63 -4.45
CA ILE A 56 1.67 0.09 -4.08
C ILE A 56 2.00 1.55 -3.72
N ILE A 57 3.01 1.76 -2.88
CA ILE A 57 3.46 3.12 -2.49
C ILE A 57 3.87 3.92 -3.72
N ALA A 58 4.65 3.33 -4.63
CA ALA A 58 5.09 3.99 -5.85
C ALA A 58 3.88 4.42 -6.72
N VAL A 59 2.88 3.57 -6.88
CA VAL A 59 1.65 3.90 -7.64
C VAL A 59 0.91 5.08 -6.99
N VAL A 60 0.75 5.07 -5.67
CA VAL A 60 0.08 6.17 -4.95
C VAL A 60 0.82 7.49 -5.16
N LEU A 61 2.15 7.48 -5.04
CA LEU A 61 2.99 8.68 -5.26
C LEU A 61 2.94 9.17 -6.71
N VAL A 62 2.95 8.26 -7.69
CA VAL A 62 2.82 8.62 -9.11
C VAL A 62 1.45 9.24 -9.40
N LEU A 63 0.37 8.67 -8.88
CA LEU A 63 -0.97 9.24 -9.03
C LEU A 63 -1.07 10.62 -8.39
N ALA A 64 -0.50 10.80 -7.20
CA ALA A 64 -0.41 12.09 -6.54
C ALA A 64 0.38 13.10 -7.39
N PHE A 65 1.55 12.70 -7.90
CA PHE A 65 2.40 13.54 -8.76
C PHE A 65 1.69 13.96 -10.06
N VAL A 66 1.10 13.02 -10.79
CA VAL A 66 0.35 13.31 -12.03
C VAL A 66 -0.80 14.26 -11.77
N HIS A 67 -1.52 14.09 -10.65
CA HIS A 67 -2.59 14.98 -10.26
C HIS A 67 -2.11 16.39 -9.88
N HIS A 68 -0.96 16.51 -9.22
CA HIS A 68 -0.32 17.79 -8.93
C HIS A 68 0.12 18.50 -10.22
N ARG A 69 0.81 17.78 -11.11
CA ARG A 69 1.28 18.31 -12.40
C ARG A 69 0.13 18.78 -13.29
N ARG A 70 -0.99 18.03 -13.34
CA ARG A 70 -2.19 18.43 -14.11
C ARG A 70 -2.86 19.71 -13.58
N LYS A 71 -2.56 20.12 -12.35
CA LYS A 71 -3.05 21.38 -11.78
C LYS A 71 -2.09 22.56 -11.98
N GLY A 72 -0.98 22.36 -12.70
CA GLY A 72 -0.01 23.42 -12.99
C GLY A 72 0.91 23.77 -11.81
N ASN A 73 1.09 22.85 -10.85
CA ASN A 73 2.14 22.92 -9.83
C ASN A 73 3.38 22.16 -10.28
#